data_AF-A0A7C3R3F4-F1
#
_entry.id   AF-A0A7C3R3F4-F1
#
_cell.length_a   1.000
_cell.length_b   1.000
_cell.length_c   1.000
_cell.angle_alpha   90.00
_cell.angle_beta   90.00
_cell.angle_gamma   90.00
#
_symmetry.space_group_name_H-M   'P 1'
#
loop_
_entity.id
_entity.type
_entity.pdbx_description
1 polymer ?
#
loop_
_entity_poly.entity_id
_entity_poly.type
_entity_poly.pdbx_seq_one_letter_code
_entity_poly.pdbx_strand_id
1 'polypeptide(L)'
;MPIDNDYFKNRQKQQNSGGNKGNNNSGGGDYQPPFEPPQIFKNMGKAGGWVYAIIAIVVVLFLAKPFVVINSGEVGIKVTTGKYENTPLLPGFHVYIPGLQKVIVVDTKVRLINY
;
A
#
# COMPACT_ATOMS: atom_id res chain seq x y z
N MET A 1 18.48 -43.24 -36.93
CA MET A 1 19.10 -41.98 -37.41
C MET A 1 18.71 -40.91 -36.39
N PRO A 2 19.65 -40.12 -35.82
CA PRO A 2 19.26 -39.03 -34.92
C PRO A 2 18.62 -37.90 -35.74
N ILE A 3 17.54 -37.31 -35.19
CA ILE A 3 16.83 -36.18 -35.79
C ILE A 3 17.56 -34.91 -35.35
N ASP A 4 18.07 -34.14 -36.30
CA ASP A 4 18.82 -32.91 -36.02
C ASP A 4 17.88 -31.77 -35.57
N ASN A 5 18.19 -31.19 -34.41
CA ASN A 5 17.48 -30.03 -33.82
C ASN A 5 17.67 -28.72 -34.61
N ASP A 6 18.44 -28.73 -35.69
CA ASP A 6 18.80 -27.55 -36.48
C ASP A 6 17.65 -27.07 -37.39
N TYR A 7 16.71 -27.95 -37.73
CA TYR A 7 15.57 -27.59 -38.57
C TYR A 7 14.61 -26.60 -37.89
N PHE A 8 14.42 -26.73 -36.57
CA PHE A 8 13.59 -25.81 -35.79
C PHE A 8 14.33 -24.50 -35.46
N LYS A 9 15.64 -24.58 -35.24
CA LYS A 9 16.49 -23.43 -34.90
C LYS A 9 16.62 -22.45 -36.08
N ASN A 10 16.67 -22.96 -37.30
CA ASN A 10 16.73 -22.11 -38.50
C ASN A 10 15.37 -21.51 -38.86
N ARG A 11 14.25 -22.19 -38.58
CA ARG A 11 12.89 -21.62 -38.78
C ARG A 11 12.63 -20.43 -37.86
N GLN A 12 13.09 -20.49 -36.61
CA GLN A 12 12.97 -19.38 -35.65
C GLN A 12 13.89 -18.19 -36.02
N LYS A 13 15.06 -18.45 -36.62
CA LYS A 13 15.98 -17.40 -37.09
C LYS A 13 15.54 -16.75 -38.41
N GLN A 14 14.91 -17.50 -39.30
CA GLN A 14 14.51 -16.99 -40.63
C GLN A 14 13.37 -15.96 -40.55
N GLN A 15 12.58 -15.97 -39.48
CA GLN A 15 11.57 -14.94 -39.23
C GLN A 15 12.17 -13.60 -38.72
N ASN A 16 13.47 -13.59 -38.36
CA ASN A 16 14.15 -12.46 -37.74
C ASN A 16 15.14 -11.74 -38.69
N SER A 17 15.12 -12.06 -40.00
CA SER A 17 16.01 -11.46 -41.00
C SER A 17 15.23 -10.56 -41.97
N GLY A 18 14.63 -9.50 -41.44
CA GLY A 18 13.97 -8.47 -42.23
C GLY A 18 13.91 -7.14 -41.49
N GLY A 19 14.91 -6.27 -41.73
CA GLY A 19 14.79 -4.83 -41.51
C GLY A 19 15.37 -4.28 -40.21
N ASN A 20 16.63 -3.84 -40.28
CA ASN A 20 17.32 -3.03 -39.28
C ASN A 20 16.97 -1.53 -39.50
N LYS A 21 16.42 -0.82 -38.49
CA LYS A 21 16.98 0.46 -37.97
C LYS A 21 16.21 1.04 -36.78
N GLY A 22 16.84 1.01 -35.61
CA GLY A 22 16.84 2.06 -34.59
C GLY A 22 15.57 2.31 -33.78
N ASN A 23 15.55 1.92 -32.50
CA ASN A 23 15.79 2.83 -31.38
C ASN A 23 15.86 2.06 -30.06
N ASN A 24 16.71 2.53 -29.14
CA ASN A 24 16.90 1.95 -27.82
C ASN A 24 15.63 2.06 -26.96
N ASN A 25 15.09 0.94 -26.46
CA ASN A 25 14.85 0.75 -25.02
C ASN A 25 14.28 -0.65 -24.74
N SER A 26 14.92 -1.32 -23.78
CA SER A 26 14.38 -2.24 -22.78
C SER A 26 13.18 -3.14 -23.16
N GLY A 27 13.48 -4.43 -23.31
CA GLY A 27 12.81 -5.50 -22.56
C GLY A 27 11.33 -5.79 -22.84
N GLY A 28 11.09 -6.94 -23.47
CA GLY A 28 9.81 -7.66 -23.38
C GLY A 28 9.31 -8.10 -24.74
N GLY A 29 9.43 -9.40 -25.03
CA GLY A 29 8.81 -9.98 -26.22
C GLY A 29 7.28 -9.86 -26.13
N ASP A 30 6.69 -9.35 -27.21
CA ASP A 30 5.26 -9.12 -27.36
C ASP A 30 4.48 -10.43 -27.50
N TYR A 31 4.38 -11.20 -26.42
CA TYR A 31 3.36 -12.23 -26.28
C TYR A 31 2.02 -11.54 -26.00
N GLN A 32 1.21 -11.37 -27.04
CA GLN A 32 -0.19 -10.98 -26.90
C GLN A 32 -1.02 -12.26 -26.73
N PRO A 33 -1.55 -12.56 -25.52
CA PRO A 33 -2.41 -13.71 -25.33
C PRO A 33 -3.69 -13.56 -26.19
N PRO A 34 -4.32 -14.66 -26.65
CA PRO A 34 -5.51 -14.64 -27.51
C PRO A 34 -6.76 -14.03 -26.83
N PHE A 35 -6.63 -13.60 -25.57
CA PHE A 35 -7.63 -12.88 -24.81
C PHE A 35 -7.00 -11.60 -24.28
N GLU A 36 -7.50 -10.45 -24.74
CA GLU A 36 -7.14 -9.17 -24.15
C GLU A 36 -7.71 -9.12 -22.73
N PRO A 37 -6.89 -8.96 -21.68
CA PRO A 37 -7.42 -8.75 -20.35
C PRO A 37 -8.28 -7.48 -20.37
N PRO A 38 -9.39 -7.44 -19.60
CA PRO A 38 -10.32 -6.31 -19.59
C PRO A 38 -9.56 -4.98 -19.50
N GLN A 39 -10.00 -3.94 -20.21
CA GLN A 39 -9.28 -2.65 -20.34
C GLN A 39 -8.85 -2.04 -18.99
N ILE A 40 -9.55 -2.39 -17.91
CA ILE A 40 -9.23 -2.09 -16.51
C ILE A 40 -7.82 -2.59 -16.14
N PHE A 41 -7.45 -3.81 -16.51
CA PHE A 41 -6.14 -4.42 -16.22
C PHE A 41 -5.02 -3.86 -17.09
N LYS A 42 -5.32 -3.46 -18.34
CA LYS A 42 -4.32 -2.90 -19.28
C LYS A 42 -3.85 -1.50 -18.86
N ASN A 43 -4.76 -0.66 -18.37
CA ASN A 43 -4.44 0.68 -17.83
C ASN A 43 -3.81 0.62 -16.43
N MET A 44 -3.99 -0.49 -15.72
CA MET A 44 -3.33 -0.79 -14.44
C MET A 44 -1.82 -1.05 -14.60
N GLY A 45 -1.29 -1.34 -15.80
CA GLY A 45 0.15 -1.54 -15.98
C GLY A 45 0.99 -0.26 -15.90
N LYS A 46 0.44 0.87 -16.39
CA LYS A 46 1.17 2.16 -16.47
C LYS A 46 0.79 3.14 -15.35
N ALA A 47 -0.41 3.00 -14.79
CA ALA A 47 -0.91 3.76 -13.65
C ALA A 47 -1.05 2.92 -12.36
N GLY A 48 -0.90 1.59 -12.42
CA GLY A 48 -1.15 0.75 -11.24
C GLY A 48 -0.14 0.95 -10.14
N GLY A 49 1.14 1.22 -10.44
CA GLY A 49 2.15 1.38 -9.39
C GLY A 49 1.79 2.46 -8.36
N TRP A 50 1.32 3.63 -8.81
CA TRP A 50 0.93 4.72 -7.91
C TRP A 50 -0.45 4.47 -7.26
N VAL A 51 -1.38 3.86 -7.99
CA VAL A 51 -2.69 3.46 -7.43
C VAL A 51 -2.52 2.43 -6.31
N TYR A 52 -1.69 1.40 -6.53
CA TYR A 52 -1.36 0.40 -5.51
C TYR A 52 -0.63 1.02 -4.32
N ALA A 53 0.28 1.98 -4.53
CA ALA A 53 0.94 2.69 -3.45
C ALA A 53 -0.06 3.50 -2.58
N ILE A 54 -1.00 4.20 -3.21
CA ILE A 54 -2.06 4.94 -2.48
C ILE A 54 -2.94 3.97 -1.68
N ILE A 55 -3.37 2.87 -2.29
CA ILE A 55 -4.18 1.85 -1.61
C ILE A 55 -3.41 1.28 -0.42
N ALA A 56 -2.12 0.97 -0.58
CA ALA A 56 -1.28 0.49 0.51
C ALA A 56 -1.19 1.50 1.67
N ILE A 57 -1.02 2.80 1.37
CA ILE A 57 -1.00 3.86 2.39
C ILE A 57 -2.34 3.94 3.14
N VAL A 58 -3.46 3.87 2.42
CA VAL A 58 -4.80 3.89 3.04
C VAL A 58 -4.99 2.69 3.97
N VAL A 59 -4.56 1.51 3.55
CA VAL A 59 -4.60 0.30 4.39
C VAL A 59 -3.75 0.48 5.65
N VAL A 60 -2.53 1.02 5.53
CA VAL A 60 -1.66 1.29 6.67
C VAL A 60 -2.29 2.30 7.64
N LEU A 61 -2.87 3.40 7.14
CA LEU A 61 -3.54 4.40 7.97
C LEU A 61 -4.77 3.81 8.68
N PHE A 62 -5.51 2.93 8.01
CA PHE A 62 -6.68 2.27 8.59
C PHE A 62 -6.29 1.28 9.69
N LEU A 63 -5.22 0.50 9.50
CA LEU A 63 -4.70 -0.44 10.49
C LEU A 63 -4.07 0.27 11.69
N ALA A 64 -3.30 1.33 11.43
CA ALA A 64 -2.56 2.04 12.46
C ALA A 64 -3.46 2.92 13.34
N LYS A 65 -4.68 3.27 12.88
CA LYS A 65 -5.65 4.13 13.58
C LYS A 65 -4.99 5.32 14.29
N PRO A 66 -4.36 6.25 13.54
CA PRO A 66 -3.55 7.35 14.07
C PRO A 66 -4.39 8.47 14.72
N PHE A 67 -5.62 8.18 15.14
CA PHE A 67 -6.52 9.15 15.72
C PHE A 67 -7.24 8.55 16.92
N VAL A 68 -7.55 9.42 17.88
CA VAL A 68 -8.32 9.10 19.06
C VAL A 68 -9.37 10.19 19.26
N VAL A 69 -10.56 9.77 19.64
CA VAL A 69 -11.66 10.67 19.99
C VAL A 69 -11.84 10.59 21.51
N ILE A 70 -11.72 11.73 22.17
CA ILE A 70 -11.92 11.85 23.61
C ILE A 70 -13.30 12.45 23.83
N ASN A 71 -14.17 11.74 24.55
CA ASN A 71 -15.53 12.21 24.79
C ASN A 71 -15.57 13.23 25.94
N SER A 72 -16.69 13.95 26.03
CA SER A 72 -16.95 14.82 27.18
C SER A 72 -17.09 13.99 28.47
N GLY A 73 -16.40 14.41 29.52
CA GLY A 73 -16.25 13.64 30.77
C GLY A 73 -15.17 12.56 30.71
N GLU A 74 -14.32 12.57 29.69
CA GLU A 74 -13.08 11.79 29.64
C GLU A 74 -11.88 12.73 29.41
N VAL A 75 -10.69 12.30 29.81
CA VAL A 75 -9.43 13.00 29.54
C VAL A 75 -8.43 12.03 28.95
N GLY A 76 -7.66 12.49 27.96
CA GLY A 76 -6.61 11.69 27.33
C GLY A 76 -5.24 11.98 27.94
N ILE A 77 -4.51 10.96 28.38
CA ILE A 77 -3.13 11.08 28.82
C ILE A 77 -2.23 10.65 27.66
N LYS A 78 -1.44 11.57 27.11
CA LYS A 78 -0.48 11.26 26.05
C LYS A 78 0.83 10.76 26.65
N VAL A 79 1.29 9.62 26.13
CA VAL A 79 2.59 9.01 26.44
C VAL A 79 3.40 9.02 25.16
N THR A 80 4.56 9.68 25.18
CA THR A 80 5.50 9.70 24.05
C THR A 80 6.75 8.96 24.47
N THR A 81 7.01 7.78 23.88
CA THR A 81 8.21 6.96 24.13
C THR A 81 8.51 6.76 25.63
N GLY A 82 7.48 6.49 26.43
CA GLY A 82 7.60 6.25 27.88
C GLY A 82 7.52 7.50 28.77
N LYS A 83 7.50 8.72 28.20
CA LYS A 83 7.28 9.96 28.96
C LYS A 83 5.80 10.34 28.94
N TYR A 84 5.24 10.58 30.13
CA TYR A 84 3.90 11.15 30.30
C TYR A 84 3.94 12.67 30.07
N GLU A 85 3.00 13.17 29.29
CA GLU A 85 2.81 14.60 29.11
C GLU A 85 2.04 15.18 30.30
N ASN A 86 2.53 16.29 30.87
CA ASN A 86 1.95 16.88 32.09
C ASN A 86 0.56 17.48 31.84
N THR A 87 0.29 17.93 30.62
CA THR A 87 -0.99 18.49 30.22
C THR A 87 -1.88 17.39 29.62
N PRO A 88 -3.04 17.09 30.21
CA PRO A 88 -3.98 16.14 29.63
C PRO A 88 -4.62 16.70 28.34
N LEU A 89 -5.01 15.80 27.45
CA LEU A 89 -5.75 16.10 26.24
C LEU A 89 -7.22 16.26 26.61
N LEU A 90 -7.74 17.45 26.32
CA LEU A 90 -9.14 17.80 26.50
C LEU A 90 -10.03 17.05 25.49
N PRO A 91 -11.36 16.97 25.75
CA PRO A 91 -12.30 16.36 24.82
C PRO A 91 -12.17 16.92 23.40
N GLY A 92 -12.18 16.04 22.41
CA GLY A 92 -11.96 16.41 21.01
C GLY A 92 -11.32 15.30 20.16
N PHE A 93 -11.05 15.64 18.91
CA PHE A 93 -10.35 14.79 17.96
C PHE A 93 -8.85 15.07 18.00
N HIS A 94 -8.06 14.04 18.30
CA HIS A 94 -6.61 14.16 18.38
C HIS A 94 -5.93 13.15 17.46
N VAL A 95 -5.01 13.64 16.64
CA VAL A 95 -4.14 12.81 15.79
C VAL A 95 -2.84 12.56 16.53
N TYR A 96 -2.36 11.32 16.49
CA TYR A 96 -1.10 10.93 17.12
C TYR A 96 -0.35 9.95 16.22
N ILE A 97 0.94 9.78 16.47
CA ILE A 97 1.77 8.86 15.69
C ILE A 97 1.71 7.47 16.36
N PRO A 98 0.98 6.49 15.79
CA PRO A 98 0.89 5.16 16.36
C PRO A 98 2.26 4.50 16.35
N GLY A 99 2.59 3.81 17.46
CA GLY A 99 3.90 3.18 17.68
C GLY A 99 4.86 4.02 18.53
N LEU A 100 4.90 5.34 18.33
CA LEU A 100 5.72 6.25 19.16
C LEU A 100 4.92 6.89 20.30
N GLN A 101 3.67 7.22 20.00
CA GLN A 101 2.76 7.91 20.90
C GLN A 101 1.57 7.02 21.23
N LYS A 102 1.13 7.06 22.48
CA LYS A 102 -0.08 6.37 22.97
C LYS A 102 -0.93 7.36 23.73
N VAL A 103 -2.25 7.32 23.49
CA VAL A 103 -3.22 8.09 24.29
C VAL A 103 -4.03 7.13 25.14
N ILE A 104 -4.04 7.37 26.44
CA ILE A 104 -4.81 6.59 27.42
C ILE A 104 -6.02 7.45 27.82
N VAL A 105 -7.22 6.97 27.53
CA VAL A 105 -8.45 7.69 27.88
C VAL A 105 -8.90 7.27 29.28
N VAL A 106 -9.16 8.24 30.14
CA VAL A 106 -9.60 8.04 31.54
C VAL A 106 -10.91 8.80 31.77
N ASP A 107 -11.87 8.15 32.44
CA ASP A 107 -13.15 8.75 32.81
C ASP A 107 -12.95 9.74 33.97
N THR A 108 -13.52 10.94 33.83
CA THR A 108 -13.53 11.97 34.88
C THR A 108 -14.88 12.13 35.55
N LYS A 109 -15.89 11.33 35.15
CA LYS A 109 -17.23 11.38 35.73
C LYS A 109 -17.24 10.80 37.14
N VAL A 110 -17.89 11.51 38.05
CA VAL A 110 -18.13 11.03 39.42
C VAL A 110 -19.20 9.94 39.39
N ARG A 111 -18.92 8.79 40.02
CA ARG A 111 -19.87 7.68 40.19
C ARG A 111 -20.15 7.50 41.68
N LEU A 112 -21.43 7.45 42.06
CA LEU A 112 -21.81 7.06 43.42
C LEU A 112 -21.74 5.53 43.53
N ILE A 113 -20.98 5.04 44.51
CA ILE A 113 -20.92 3.62 44.86
C ILE A 113 -21.74 3.46 46.13
N ASN A 114 -22.90 2.82 46.02
CA ASN A 114 -23.67 2.41 47.19
C ASN A 114 -23.22 0.99 47.56
N TYR A 115 -22.82 0.80 48.81
CA TYR A 115 -22.40 -0.47 49.41
C TYR A 115 -23.53 -1.06 50.25
#